data_AF-A0AB33K424-F1
#
_entry.id   AF-A0AB33K424-F1
#
_cell.length_a   1.000
_cell.length_b   1.000
_cell.length_c   1.000
_cell.angle_alpha   90.00
_cell.angle_beta   90.00
_cell.angle_gamma   90.00
#
_symmetry.space_group_name_H-M   'P 1'
#
loop_
_entity.id
_entity.type
_entity.pdbx_description
1 polymer ?
#
loop_
_entity_poly.entity_id
_entity_poly.type
_entity_poly.pdbx_seq_one_letter_code
_entity_poly.pdbx_strand_id
1 'polypeptide(L)'
;MSKDSPSPTPGFLVWRLANKWRVAVDRAVAPLGLTHAQYSLVASLYGMQRTGERPSQRRLADHTGLEALYVSKLARALETGGLIERTRDPRDPRAVQLALTEQGEDVTRRALAVVQELLQQLVEPLGGLDAPRTRAFSAELTTLLDVPLAPAVPTAETRETTP
;
A
#
# COMPACT_ATOMS: atom_id res chain seq x y z
N MET A 1 -24.46 -8.47 34.52
CA MET A 1 -23.28 -9.14 33.94
C MET A 1 -22.41 -8.05 33.34
N SER A 2 -21.23 -7.85 33.92
CA SER A 2 -20.49 -6.58 33.91
C SER A 2 -19.92 -6.18 32.55
N LYS A 3 -20.07 -4.88 32.24
CA LYS A 3 -19.51 -4.16 31.10
C LYS A 3 -18.08 -3.71 31.44
N ASP A 4 -17.07 -4.55 31.23
CA ASP A 4 -15.65 -4.12 31.35
C ASP A 4 -14.76 -4.88 30.36
N SER A 5 -15.19 -4.98 29.11
CA SER A 5 -14.24 -5.30 28.04
C SER A 5 -13.52 -4.01 27.66
N PRO A 6 -12.18 -3.91 27.78
CA PRO A 6 -11.46 -2.71 27.38
C PRO A 6 -11.75 -2.42 25.90
N SER A 7 -12.07 -1.16 25.59
CA SER A 7 -12.31 -0.71 24.23
C SER A 7 -11.10 -1.10 23.34
N PRO A 8 -11.34 -1.56 22.10
CA PRO A 8 -10.25 -1.96 21.22
C PRO A 8 -9.24 -0.82 21.01
N THR A 9 -7.95 -1.12 21.04
CA THR A 9 -6.91 -0.12 20.80
C THR A 9 -6.95 0.37 19.35
N PRO A 10 -6.54 1.62 19.07
CA PRO A 10 -6.45 2.12 17.68
C PRO A 10 -5.59 1.22 16.78
N GLY A 11 -4.44 0.76 17.27
CA GLY A 11 -3.55 -0.14 16.51
C GLY A 11 -4.23 -1.46 16.11
N PHE A 12 -5.02 -2.06 17.02
CA PHE A 12 -5.79 -3.26 16.69
C PHE A 12 -6.88 -2.98 15.65
N LEU A 13 -7.58 -1.85 15.75
CA LEU A 13 -8.61 -1.46 14.78
C LEU A 13 -8.02 -1.21 13.39
N VAL A 14 -6.87 -0.52 13.30
CA VAL A 14 -6.13 -0.31 12.05
C VAL A 14 -5.75 -1.65 11.42
N TRP A 15 -5.11 -2.54 12.18
CA TRP A 15 -4.74 -3.87 11.69
C TRP A 15 -5.95 -4.69 11.21
N ARG A 16 -7.04 -4.68 11.98
CA ARG A 16 -8.26 -5.42 11.64
C ARG A 16 -8.93 -4.86 10.39
N LEU A 17 -9.00 -3.54 10.25
CA LEU A 17 -9.55 -2.87 9.08
C LEU A 17 -8.70 -3.12 7.84
N ALA A 18 -7.37 -3.01 7.95
CA ALA A 18 -6.44 -3.31 6.87
C ALA A 18 -6.58 -4.76 6.38
N ASN A 19 -6.73 -5.73 7.29
CA ASN A 19 -6.97 -7.12 6.90
C ASN A 19 -8.33 -7.34 6.24
N LYS A 20 -9.40 -6.72 6.76
CA LYS A 20 -10.72 -6.77 6.13
C LYS A 20 -10.65 -6.22 4.70
N TRP A 21 -10.00 -5.07 4.53
CA TRP A 21 -9.80 -4.44 3.22
C TRP A 21 -9.00 -5.32 2.26
N ARG A 22 -7.84 -5.83 2.72
CA ARG A 22 -6.99 -6.75 1.95
C ARG A 22 -7.80 -7.94 1.42
N VAL A 23 -8.57 -8.61 2.26
CA VAL A 23 -9.36 -9.79 1.86
C VAL A 23 -10.46 -9.43 0.86
N ALA A 24 -11.14 -8.29 1.06
CA ALA A 24 -12.19 -7.83 0.15
C ALA A 24 -11.62 -7.52 -1.24
N VAL A 25 -10.53 -6.75 -1.30
CA VAL A 25 -9.87 -6.40 -2.56
C VAL A 25 -9.30 -7.64 -3.24
N ASP A 26 -8.61 -8.52 -2.51
CA ASP A 26 -8.04 -9.74 -3.08
C ASP A 26 -9.09 -10.59 -3.80
N ARG A 27 -10.27 -10.76 -3.21
CA ARG A 27 -11.40 -11.45 -3.84
C ARG A 27 -11.94 -10.71 -5.07
N ALA A 28 -12.01 -9.39 -5.01
CA ALA A 28 -12.52 -8.57 -6.10
C ALA A 28 -11.60 -8.51 -7.31
N VAL A 29 -10.27 -8.53 -7.09
CA VAL A 29 -9.29 -8.47 -8.17
C VAL A 29 -8.84 -9.85 -8.68
N ALA A 30 -9.14 -10.93 -7.96
CA ALA A 30 -8.81 -12.30 -8.37
C ALA A 30 -9.33 -12.67 -9.77
N PRO A 31 -10.55 -12.30 -10.21
CA PRO A 31 -11.02 -12.54 -11.58
C PRO A 31 -10.20 -11.83 -12.67
N LEU A 32 -9.41 -10.82 -12.29
CA LEU A 32 -8.50 -10.09 -13.19
C LEU A 32 -7.09 -10.69 -13.19
N GLY A 33 -6.87 -11.81 -12.48
CA GLY A 33 -5.56 -12.45 -12.36
C GLY A 33 -4.61 -11.73 -11.40
N LEU A 34 -5.13 -10.88 -10.51
CA LEU A 34 -4.35 -10.12 -9.54
C LEU A 34 -4.59 -10.60 -8.11
N THR A 35 -3.56 -10.45 -7.28
CA THR A 35 -3.68 -10.40 -5.81
C THR A 35 -3.80 -8.96 -5.33
N HIS A 36 -4.22 -8.73 -4.08
CA HIS A 36 -4.20 -7.38 -3.48
C HIS A 36 -2.83 -6.70 -3.61
N ALA A 37 -1.74 -7.44 -3.35
CA ALA A 37 -0.39 -6.87 -3.41
C ALA A 37 0.02 -6.47 -4.84
N GLN A 38 -0.30 -7.31 -5.83
CA GLN A 38 -0.06 -6.98 -7.23
C GLN A 38 -0.91 -5.80 -7.69
N TYR A 39 -2.18 -5.75 -7.27
CA TYR A 39 -3.08 -4.62 -7.50
C TYR A 39 -2.48 -3.31 -6.95
N SER A 40 -2.00 -3.31 -5.69
CA SER A 40 -1.39 -2.11 -5.10
C SER A 40 -0.22 -1.59 -5.95
N LEU A 41 0.63 -2.48 -6.49
CA LEU A 41 1.73 -2.08 -7.35
C LEU A 41 1.27 -1.46 -8.67
N VAL A 42 0.36 -2.13 -9.40
CA VAL A 42 -0.08 -1.63 -10.71
C VAL A 42 -0.92 -0.35 -10.58
N ALA A 43 -1.74 -0.23 -9.52
CA ALA A 43 -2.48 0.99 -9.23
C ALA A 43 -1.56 2.17 -8.89
N SER A 44 -0.52 1.95 -8.08
CA SER A 44 0.50 2.97 -7.80
C SER A 44 1.29 3.35 -9.05
N LEU A 45 1.69 2.38 -9.88
CA LEU A 45 2.34 2.65 -11.16
C LEU A 45 1.46 3.48 -12.09
N TYR A 46 0.18 3.13 -12.20
CA TYR A 46 -0.79 3.87 -13.00
C TYR A 46 -0.91 5.33 -12.55
N GLY A 47 -1.00 5.58 -11.24
CA GLY A 47 -1.04 6.94 -10.68
C GLY A 47 0.22 7.75 -11.00
N MET A 48 1.40 7.16 -10.79
CA MET A 48 2.69 7.80 -11.06
C MET A 48 2.92 8.07 -12.56
N GLN A 49 2.55 7.15 -13.44
CA GLN A 49 2.68 7.36 -14.89
C GLN A 49 1.83 8.54 -15.38
N ARG A 50 0.66 8.76 -14.77
CA ARG A 50 -0.21 9.90 -15.08
C ARG A 50 0.37 11.25 -14.64
N THR A 51 1.30 11.27 -13.69
CA THR A 51 2.07 12.47 -13.32
C THR A 51 3.37 12.61 -14.13
N GLY A 52 3.62 11.71 -15.09
CA GLY A 52 4.82 11.67 -15.92
C GLY A 52 6.00 10.93 -15.29
N GLU A 53 5.81 10.28 -14.14
CA GLU A 53 6.86 9.53 -13.47
C GLU A 53 7.01 8.11 -14.05
N ARG A 54 8.25 7.66 -14.18
CA ARG A 54 8.60 6.25 -14.40
C ARG A 54 9.40 5.76 -13.20
N PRO A 55 8.74 5.24 -12.15
CA PRO A 55 9.40 5.00 -10.87
C PRO A 55 10.35 3.82 -10.93
N SER A 56 11.40 3.88 -10.12
CA SER A 56 12.22 2.70 -9.83
C SER A 56 11.50 1.75 -8.87
N GLN A 57 11.97 0.50 -8.79
CA GLN A 57 11.47 -0.46 -7.77
C GLN A 57 11.58 0.11 -6.35
N ARG A 58 12.66 0.84 -6.05
CA ARG A 58 12.85 1.49 -4.74
C ARG A 58 11.81 2.59 -4.52
N ARG A 59 11.60 3.46 -5.51
CA ARG A 59 10.60 4.54 -5.40
C ARG A 59 9.19 3.98 -5.16
N LEU A 60 8.87 2.85 -5.80
CA LEU A 60 7.58 2.17 -5.61
C LEU A 60 7.48 1.50 -4.23
N ALA A 61 8.57 0.92 -3.71
CA ALA A 61 8.66 0.40 -2.35
C ALA A 61 8.40 1.50 -1.32
N ASP A 62 9.10 2.64 -1.45
CA ASP A 62 8.93 3.79 -0.57
C ASP A 62 7.48 4.33 -0.60
N HIS A 63 6.85 4.38 -1.78
CA HIS A 63 5.47 4.85 -1.91
C HIS A 63 4.42 3.87 -1.35
N THR A 64 4.64 2.57 -1.49
CA THR A 64 3.69 1.54 -1.05
C THR A 64 3.89 1.12 0.40
N GLY A 65 5.00 1.52 1.03
CA GLY A 65 5.43 1.06 2.35
C GLY A 65 5.83 -0.43 2.37
N LEU A 66 6.08 -1.03 1.21
CA LEU A 66 6.47 -2.43 1.09
C LEU A 66 7.99 -2.56 1.04
N GLU A 67 8.48 -3.69 1.54
CA GLU A 67 9.91 -4.03 1.44
C GLU A 67 10.37 -4.13 -0.02
N ALA A 68 11.52 -3.53 -0.33
CA ALA A 68 12.05 -3.47 -1.70
C ALA A 68 12.22 -4.87 -2.34
N LEU A 69 12.64 -5.87 -1.56
CA LEU A 69 12.75 -7.24 -2.03
C LEU A 69 11.39 -7.84 -2.40
N TYR A 70 10.34 -7.49 -1.65
CA TYR A 70 8.99 -7.96 -1.93
C TYR A 70 8.42 -7.29 -3.18
N VAL A 71 8.61 -5.97 -3.33
CA VAL A 71 8.27 -5.25 -4.58
C VAL A 71 8.99 -5.85 -5.78
N SER A 72 10.27 -6.22 -5.65
CA SER A 72 11.02 -6.86 -6.74
C SER A 72 10.43 -8.22 -7.14
N LYS A 73 9.98 -9.03 -6.16
CA LYS A 73 9.29 -10.31 -6.42
C LYS A 73 7.96 -10.10 -7.14
N LEU A 74 7.15 -9.15 -6.68
CA LEU A 74 5.87 -8.83 -7.31
C LEU A 74 6.04 -8.28 -8.73
N ALA A 75 7.03 -7.41 -8.94
CA ALA A 75 7.35 -6.85 -10.26
C ALA A 75 7.74 -7.96 -11.25
N ARG A 76 8.53 -8.95 -10.85
CA ARG A 76 8.86 -10.10 -11.71
C ARG A 76 7.62 -10.93 -12.08
N ALA A 77 6.72 -11.14 -11.12
CA ALA A 77 5.47 -11.86 -11.39
C ALA A 77 4.57 -11.09 -12.37
N LEU A 78 4.46 -9.77 -12.20
CA LEU A 78 3.71 -8.89 -13.10
C LEU A 78 4.32 -8.82 -14.51
N GLU A 79 5.65 -8.78 -14.62
CA GLU A 79 6.39 -8.85 -15.88
C GLU A 79 6.13 -10.19 -16.59
N THR A 80 6.22 -11.30 -15.85
CA THR A 80 5.92 -12.65 -16.38
C THR A 80 4.47 -12.73 -16.88
N GLY A 81 3.54 -12.05 -16.21
CA GLY A 81 2.14 -11.94 -16.63
C GLY A 81 1.86 -10.92 -17.73
N GLY A 82 2.89 -10.24 -18.26
CA GLY A 82 2.76 -9.25 -19.33
C GLY A 82 2.15 -7.91 -18.92
N LEU A 83 2.01 -7.63 -17.62
CA LEU A 83 1.36 -6.42 -17.10
C LEU A 83 2.31 -5.25 -16.91
N ILE A 84 3.61 -5.51 -16.74
CA ILE A 84 4.61 -4.45 -16.64
C ILE A 84 5.83 -4.76 -17.50
N GLU A 85 6.54 -3.71 -17.88
CA GLU A 85 7.89 -3.77 -18.45
C GLU A 85 8.93 -3.29 -17.43
N ARG A 86 10.14 -3.85 -17.52
CA ARG A 86 11.28 -3.52 -16.65
C ARG A 86 12.45 -3.07 -17.50
N THR A 87 12.81 -1.80 -17.38
CA THR A 87 13.86 -1.18 -18.20
C THR A 87 14.96 -0.64 -17.30
N ARG A 88 16.23 -0.86 -17.67
CA ARG A 88 17.36 -0.23 -16.94
C ARG A 88 17.29 1.28 -17.13
N ASP A 89 17.48 2.05 -16.06
CA ASP A 89 17.57 3.51 -16.19
C ASP A 89 18.83 3.86 -16.99
N PRO A 90 18.72 4.62 -18.10
CA PRO A 90 19.88 5.06 -18.87
C PRO A 90 20.88 5.92 -18.06
N ARG A 91 20.40 6.58 -17.00
CA ARG A 91 21.19 7.47 -16.14
C ARG A 91 21.79 6.75 -14.94
N ASP A 92 21.22 5.61 -14.56
CA ASP A 92 21.71 4.73 -13.50
C ASP A 92 21.48 3.25 -13.87
N PRO A 93 22.49 2.56 -14.42
CA PRO A 93 22.37 1.15 -14.81
C PRO A 93 22.04 0.20 -13.66
N ARG A 94 22.18 0.65 -12.41
CA ARG A 94 21.81 -0.11 -11.20
C ARG A 94 20.33 0.03 -10.87
N ALA A 95 19.64 1.03 -11.42
CA ALA A 95 18.21 1.23 -11.25
C ALA A 95 17.40 0.53 -12.34
N VAL A 96 16.30 -0.09 -11.93
CA VAL A 96 15.29 -0.67 -12.83
C VAL A 96 14.02 0.15 -12.70
N GLN A 97 13.63 0.80 -13.79
CA GLN A 97 12.37 1.50 -13.94
C GLN A 97 11.26 0.50 -14.31
N LEU A 98 10.06 0.80 -13.83
CA LEU A 98 8.85 0.03 -14.08
C LEU A 98 7.87 0.89 -14.87
N ALA A 99 7.19 0.29 -15.85
CA ALA A 99 6.04 0.90 -16.51
C ALA A 99 4.99 -0.17 -16.79
N LEU A 100 3.72 0.22 -16.83
CA LEU A 100 2.64 -0.64 -17.31
C LEU A 100 2.80 -0.87 -18.82
N THR A 101 2.52 -2.09 -19.26
CA THR A 101 2.26 -2.37 -20.68
C THR A 101 0.84 -1.91 -21.04
N GLU A 102 0.47 -1.93 -22.32
CA GLU A 102 -0.93 -1.65 -22.72
C GLU A 102 -1.93 -2.61 -22.05
N GLN A 103 -1.59 -3.90 -21.97
CA GLN A 103 -2.37 -4.90 -21.24
C GLN A 103 -2.43 -4.56 -19.74
N GLY A 104 -1.29 -4.17 -19.16
CA GLY A 104 -1.18 -3.72 -17.78
C GLY A 104 -2.10 -2.57 -17.46
N GLU A 105 -2.12 -1.54 -18.31
CA GLU A 105 -3.01 -0.40 -18.16
C GLU A 105 -4.49 -0.81 -18.21
N ASP A 106 -4.88 -1.68 -19.13
CA ASP A 106 -6.26 -2.14 -19.24
C ASP A 106 -6.72 -2.91 -17.99
N VAL A 107 -5.92 -3.90 -17.57
CA VAL A 107 -6.20 -4.67 -16.36
C VAL A 107 -6.26 -3.76 -15.14
N THR A 108 -5.36 -2.78 -15.06
CA THR A 108 -5.31 -1.82 -13.94
C THR A 108 -6.55 -0.93 -13.89
N ARG A 109 -7.02 -0.40 -15.03
CA ARG A 109 -8.25 0.40 -15.07
C ARG A 109 -9.47 -0.39 -14.59
N ARG A 110 -9.58 -1.65 -15.01
CA ARG A 110 -10.66 -2.55 -14.57
C ARG A 110 -10.57 -2.82 -13.07
N ALA A 111 -9.38 -3.07 -12.56
CA ALA A 111 -9.16 -3.29 -11.13
C ALA A 111 -9.49 -2.04 -10.30
N LEU A 112 -9.07 -0.85 -10.76
CA LEU A 112 -9.38 0.43 -10.12
C LEU A 112 -10.89 0.65 -10.00
N ALA A 113 -11.66 0.37 -11.05
CA ALA A 113 -13.12 0.52 -11.02
C ALA A 113 -13.76 -0.35 -9.94
N VAL A 114 -13.43 -1.65 -9.90
CA VAL A 114 -13.99 -2.57 -8.90
C VAL A 114 -13.55 -2.19 -7.47
N VAL A 115 -12.29 -1.79 -7.28
CA VAL A 115 -11.80 -1.39 -5.96
C VAL A 115 -12.39 -0.05 -5.51
N GLN A 116 -12.69 0.86 -6.43
CA GLN A 116 -13.39 2.11 -6.13
C GLN A 116 -14.81 1.86 -5.62
N GLU A 117 -15.53 0.89 -6.21
CA GLU A 117 -16.84 0.47 -5.71
C GLU A 117 -16.76 -0.09 -4.28
N LEU A 118 -15.76 -0.93 -4.01
CA LEU A 118 -15.52 -1.43 -2.65
C LEU A 118 -15.19 -0.30 -1.67
N LEU A 119 -14.40 0.68 -2.11
CA LEU A 119 -14.04 1.81 -1.27
C LEU A 119 -15.28 2.63 -0.92
N GLN A 120 -16.15 2.93 -1.91
CA GLN A 120 -17.43 3.61 -1.68
C GLN A 120 -18.26 2.88 -0.62
N GLN A 121 -18.41 1.55 -0.74
CA GLN A 121 -19.14 0.75 0.25
C GLN A 121 -18.49 0.80 1.65
N LEU A 122 -17.16 0.79 1.71
CA LEU A 122 -16.43 0.82 2.98
C LEU A 122 -16.67 2.14 3.73
N VAL A 123 -16.71 3.26 3.01
CA VAL A 123 -16.85 4.60 3.60
C VAL A 123 -18.28 5.11 3.65
N GLU A 124 -19.26 4.35 3.14
CA GLU A 124 -20.68 4.70 3.22
C GLU A 124 -21.15 5.04 4.64
N PRO A 125 -20.73 4.32 5.72
CA PRO A 125 -21.08 4.70 7.10
C PRO A 125 -20.48 6.04 7.57
N LEU A 126 -19.52 6.59 6.82
CA LEU A 126 -18.95 7.92 7.02
C LEU A 126 -19.61 8.98 6.11
N GLY A 127 -20.58 8.59 5.29
CA GLY A 127 -21.31 9.45 4.34
C GLY A 127 -20.82 9.37 2.89
N GLY A 128 -19.95 8.41 2.56
CA GLY A 128 -19.41 8.24 1.20
C GLY A 128 -18.06 8.93 0.98
N LEU A 129 -17.47 8.75 -0.20
CA LEU A 129 -16.12 9.22 -0.54
C LEU A 129 -15.92 10.73 -0.32
N ASP A 130 -16.90 11.53 -0.73
CA ASP A 130 -16.83 13.00 -0.68
C ASP A 130 -17.45 13.59 0.59
N ALA A 131 -17.76 12.79 1.61
CA ALA A 131 -18.28 13.32 2.86
C ALA A 131 -17.18 14.04 3.66
N PRO A 132 -17.51 15.12 4.39
CA PRO A 132 -16.58 15.79 5.29
C PRO A 132 -15.91 14.84 6.29
N ARG A 133 -16.65 13.84 6.79
CA ARG A 133 -16.14 12.86 7.75
C ARG A 133 -15.12 11.91 7.12
N THR A 134 -15.34 11.46 5.88
CA THR A 134 -14.37 10.65 5.13
C THR A 134 -13.10 11.44 4.84
N ARG A 135 -13.22 12.71 4.45
CA ARG A 135 -12.05 13.59 4.24
C ARG A 135 -11.25 13.81 5.54
N ALA A 136 -11.94 14.05 6.65
CA ALA A 136 -11.29 14.21 7.96
C ALA A 136 -10.56 12.93 8.36
N PHE A 137 -11.19 11.76 8.19
CA PHE A 137 -10.57 10.46 8.47
C PHE A 137 -9.32 10.22 7.61
N SER A 138 -9.37 10.53 6.31
CA SER A 138 -8.19 10.43 5.44
C SER A 138 -7.05 11.36 5.87
N ALA A 139 -7.36 12.58 6.31
CA ALA A 139 -6.36 13.52 6.82
C ALA A 139 -5.69 12.99 8.12
N GLU A 140 -6.48 12.44 9.04
CA GLU A 140 -5.98 11.81 10.27
C GLU A 140 -5.06 10.62 9.95
N LEU A 141 -5.43 9.76 8.99
CA LEU A 141 -4.59 8.65 8.55
C LEU A 141 -3.27 9.13 7.95
N THR A 142 -3.29 10.17 7.12
CA THR A 142 -2.06 10.77 6.56
C THR A 142 -1.16 11.28 7.67
N THR A 143 -1.72 12.02 8.64
CA THR A 143 -0.96 12.49 9.81
C THR A 143 -0.31 11.33 10.58
N LEU A 144 -1.02 10.20 10.74
CA LEU A 144 -0.47 9.02 11.42
C LEU A 144 0.62 8.30 10.60
N LEU A 145 0.53 8.29 9.27
CA LEU A 145 1.55 7.70 8.40
C LEU A 145 2.87 8.48 8.42
N ASP A 146 2.81 9.79 8.67
CA ASP A 146 4.00 10.65 8.78
C ASP A 146 4.74 10.51 10.13
N VAL A 147 4.14 9.80 11.11
CA VAL A 147 4.78 9.60 12.43
C VAL A 147 5.88 8.53 12.31
N PRO A 148 7.16 8.87 12.60
CA PRO A 148 8.23 7.89 12.59
C PRO A 148 8.07 6.90 13.75
N LEU A 149 7.95 5.61 13.42
CA LEU A 149 7.94 4.53 14.39
C LEU A 149 9.35 3.95 14.51
N ALA A 150 10.05 4.24 15.60
CA ALA A 150 11.31 3.61 15.96
C ALA A 150 11.14 2.81 17.26
N PRO A 151 11.66 1.57 17.35
CA PRO A 151 11.75 0.91 18.64
C PRO A 151 12.64 1.75 19.57
N ALA A 152 12.20 1.98 20.80
CA ALA A 152 13.07 2.56 21.81
C ALA A 152 14.24 1.59 22.02
N VAL A 153 15.45 1.97 21.62
CA VAL A 153 16.66 1.25 21.98
C VAL A 153 16.84 1.48 23.47
N PRO A 154 16.76 0.46 24.34
CA PRO A 154 17.12 0.64 25.74
C PRO A 154 18.62 0.94 25.76
N THR A 155 18.98 2.19 26.04
CA THR A 155 20.37 2.55 26.33
C THR A 155 20.77 1.76 27.56
N ALA A 156 21.64 0.76 27.39
CA ALA A 156 22.24 0.04 28.49
C ALA A 156 23.15 1.02 29.24
N GLU A 157 22.62 1.67 30.28
CA GLU A 157 23.40 2.47 31.21
C GLU A 157 24.32 1.55 32.02
N THR A 158 25.61 1.68 31.70
CA THR A 158 26.74 1.76 32.63
C THR A 158 26.62 0.94 33.93
N ARG A 159 27.20 -0.26 33.93
CA ARG A 159 27.66 -0.86 35.19
C ARG A 159 28.83 -0.02 35.70
N GLU A 160 28.56 0.91 36.61
CA GLU A 160 29.58 1.41 37.54
C GLU A 160 30.01 0.25 38.45
N THR A 161 31.10 -0.40 38.08
CA THR A 161 31.93 -1.15 39.03
C THR A 161 32.70 -0.14 39.86
N THR A 162 32.21 0.16 41.06
CA THR A 162 32.99 0.82 42.11
C THR A 162 33.92 -0.22 42.75
N PRO A 163 35.20 0.12 43.01
CA PRO A 163 36.22 -0.80 43.52
C PRO A 163 36.00 -1.23 44.99
#